data_AF-A0A4U5N2T4-F1
#
_entry.id   AF-A0A4U5N2T4-F1
#
_cell.length_a   1.000
_cell.length_b   1.000
_cell.length_c   1.000
_cell.angle_alpha   90.00
_cell.angle_beta   90.00
_cell.angle_gamma   90.00
#
_symmetry.space_group_name_H-M   'P 1'
#
loop_
_entity.id
_entity.type
_entity.pdbx_description
1 polymer ?
#
loop_
_entity_poly.entity_id
_entity_poly.type
_entity_poly.pdbx_seq_one_letter_code
_entity_poly.pdbx_strand_id
1 'polypeptide(L)'
;MERLTNDEAATKIQNAWKQYRGKEMVEIEKMLDCLTTREADEPKLDSILSSTDVLIAKLDSLRRSRAYEIMKYEQIVNMPSGNVGSYLETESKRPEEEKSYLSKVERILFEEKEKIQDEAARKIQKLMRENAKRKQEARVKQHWTEFEGPKRVELLGKVAERLGGKYILRRTDVETVRFKIASKDLNLDGNVTEFARRERLIKSLRTNINSVKRVEDIKSLLKNGDNLAKTPVGGFKGVAKGQQLFQKKIEKLELENLQNEFKDLR
;
A
#
# COMPACT_ATOMS: atom_id res chain seq x y z
N MET A 1 17.07 -32.49 -42.30
CA MET A 1 17.45 -31.09 -42.06
C MET A 1 18.95 -30.99 -42.15
N GLU A 2 19.46 -30.57 -43.31
CA GLU A 2 20.89 -30.36 -43.53
C GLU A 2 21.38 -29.20 -42.66
N ARG A 3 22.44 -29.44 -41.88
CA ARG A 3 23.10 -28.40 -41.09
C ARG A 3 23.91 -27.54 -42.06
N LEU A 4 23.44 -26.33 -42.31
CA LEU A 4 24.20 -25.31 -43.02
C LEU A 4 25.57 -25.16 -42.35
N THR A 5 26.62 -25.17 -43.14
CA THR A 5 27.98 -24.94 -42.63
C THR A 5 28.09 -23.50 -42.12
N ASN A 6 28.94 -23.25 -41.11
CA ASN A 6 29.06 -21.93 -40.48
C ASN A 6 29.36 -20.81 -41.49
N ASP A 7 30.06 -21.14 -42.58
CA ASP A 7 30.42 -20.21 -43.65
C ASP A 7 29.22 -19.83 -44.54
N GLU A 8 28.28 -20.75 -44.76
CA GLU A 8 27.01 -20.47 -45.46
C GLU A 8 26.05 -19.62 -44.62
N ALA A 9 26.08 -19.80 -43.30
CA ALA A 9 25.32 -18.95 -42.39
C ALA A 9 25.88 -17.52 -42.36
N ALA A 10 27.21 -17.37 -42.33
CA ALA A 10 27.88 -16.07 -42.33
C ALA A 10 27.61 -15.29 -43.63
N THR A 11 27.67 -15.95 -44.79
CA THR A 11 27.38 -15.31 -46.08
C THR A 11 25.90 -14.91 -46.21
N LYS A 12 24.96 -15.70 -45.69
CA LYS A 12 23.54 -15.31 -45.64
C LYS A 12 23.31 -14.08 -44.76
N ILE A 13 23.97 -14.01 -43.59
CA ILE A 13 23.88 -12.86 -42.69
C ILE A 13 24.46 -11.61 -43.36
N GLN A 14 25.63 -11.71 -44.00
CA GLN A 14 26.25 -10.59 -44.71
C GLN A 14 25.37 -10.05 -45.85
N ASN A 15 24.75 -10.94 -46.64
CA ASN A 15 23.87 -10.55 -47.73
C ASN A 15 22.57 -9.91 -47.24
N ALA A 16 21.99 -10.43 -46.15
CA ALA A 16 20.83 -9.81 -45.49
C ALA A 16 21.17 -8.41 -44.97
N TRP A 17 22.37 -8.22 -44.40
CA TRP A 17 22.83 -6.94 -43.88
C TRP A 17 23.05 -5.90 -44.99
N LYS A 18 23.59 -6.32 -46.14
CA LYS A 18 23.72 -5.46 -47.33
C LYS A 18 22.36 -5.01 -47.89
N GLN A 19 21.38 -5.92 -47.92
CA GLN A 19 20.01 -5.57 -48.33
C GLN A 19 19.32 -4.63 -47.35
N TYR A 20 19.53 -4.82 -46.04
CA TYR A 20 18.97 -3.93 -45.01
C TYR A 20 19.51 -2.51 -45.14
N ARG A 21 20.84 -2.36 -45.28
CA ARG A 21 21.51 -1.06 -45.52
C ARG A 21 21.03 -0.37 -46.79
N GLY A 22 20.79 -1.12 -47.87
CA GLY A 22 20.26 -0.57 -49.12
C GLY A 22 18.85 -0.02 -48.96
N LYS A 23 17.98 -0.68 -48.19
CA LYS A 23 16.62 -0.22 -47.92
C LYS A 23 16.59 1.00 -47.00
N GLU A 24 17.42 0.99 -45.96
CA GLU A 24 17.54 2.08 -44.99
C GLU A 24 18.04 3.38 -45.64
N MET A 25 19.01 3.29 -46.55
CA MET A 25 19.51 4.46 -47.30
C MET A 25 18.44 5.06 -48.23
N VAL A 26 17.63 4.22 -48.90
CA VAL A 26 16.52 4.69 -49.75
C VAL A 26 15.41 5.34 -48.92
N GLU A 27 15.17 4.87 -47.69
CA GLU A 27 14.22 5.48 -46.76
C GLU A 27 14.73 6.81 -46.21
N ILE A 28 16.03 6.91 -45.93
CA ILE A 28 16.68 8.16 -45.52
C ILE A 28 16.66 9.18 -46.65
N GLU A 29 16.95 8.79 -47.91
CA GLU A 29 16.85 9.66 -49.08
C GLU A 29 15.42 10.18 -49.28
N LYS A 30 14.40 9.32 -49.14
CA LYS A 30 12.99 9.75 -49.18
C LYS A 30 12.64 10.73 -48.05
N MET A 31 13.15 10.50 -46.85
CA MET A 31 12.95 11.42 -45.72
C MET A 31 13.64 12.77 -45.97
N LEU A 32 14.84 12.76 -46.55
CA LEU A 32 15.56 13.97 -46.93
C LEU A 32 14.84 14.73 -48.05
N ASP A 33 14.32 14.06 -49.07
CA ASP A 33 13.52 14.69 -50.13
C ASP A 33 12.21 15.30 -49.60
N CYS A 34 11.57 14.66 -48.62
CA CYS A 34 10.41 15.23 -47.90
C CYS A 34 10.76 16.45 -47.05
N LEU A 35 12.03 16.62 -46.67
CA LEU A 35 12.51 17.74 -45.87
C LEU A 35 13.01 18.90 -46.75
N THR A 36 13.59 18.62 -47.91
CA THR A 36 14.15 19.63 -48.83
C THR A 36 13.10 20.24 -49.77
N THR A 37 12.02 19.52 -50.11
CA THR A 37 10.95 20.03 -50.98
C THR A 37 9.89 20.87 -50.26
N ARG A 38 10.05 21.11 -48.94
CA ARG A 38 9.04 21.76 -48.09
C ARG A 38 9.38 23.24 -47.81
N GLU A 39 9.62 24.01 -48.87
CA GLU A 39 9.78 25.48 -48.87
C GLU A 39 8.43 26.24 -48.79
N ALA A 40 7.42 25.74 -48.05
CA ALA A 40 6.14 26.45 -47.88
C ALA A 40 5.75 26.60 -46.40
N ASP A 41 6.11 27.76 -45.84
CA ASP A 41 5.91 28.21 -44.46
C ASP A 41 4.51 28.79 -44.19
N GLU A 42 3.46 27.95 -44.21
CA GLU A 42 2.14 28.34 -43.65
C GLU A 42 1.57 27.39 -42.57
N PRO A 43 1.68 26.05 -42.64
CA PRO A 43 0.99 25.18 -41.68
C PRO A 43 1.67 25.12 -40.29
N LYS A 44 2.91 25.61 -40.15
CA LYS A 44 3.59 25.70 -38.85
C LYS A 44 3.09 26.90 -38.04
N LEU A 45 2.84 28.04 -38.69
CA LEU A 45 2.38 29.24 -38.00
C LEU A 45 0.94 29.05 -37.49
N ASP A 46 0.03 28.53 -38.31
CA ASP A 46 -1.35 28.25 -37.89
C ASP A 46 -1.43 27.19 -36.79
N SER A 47 -0.55 26.16 -36.84
CA SER A 47 -0.44 25.17 -35.77
C SER A 47 0.07 25.78 -34.47
N ILE A 48 1.08 26.66 -34.54
CA ILE A 48 1.62 27.37 -33.39
C ILE A 48 0.58 28.36 -32.82
N LEU A 49 -0.10 29.12 -33.68
CA LEU A 49 -1.15 30.06 -33.28
C LEU A 49 -2.34 29.34 -32.64
N SER A 50 -2.81 28.24 -33.24
CA SER A 50 -3.87 27.40 -32.66
C SER A 50 -3.46 26.81 -31.31
N SER A 51 -2.20 26.37 -31.17
CA SER A 51 -1.69 25.88 -29.89
C SER A 51 -1.59 27.01 -28.84
N THR A 52 -1.30 28.22 -29.28
CA THR A 52 -1.20 29.42 -28.43
C THR A 52 -2.60 29.84 -27.96
N ASP A 53 -3.61 29.80 -28.82
CA ASP A 53 -5.00 30.10 -28.47
C ASP A 53 -5.56 29.12 -27.44
N VAL A 54 -5.24 27.83 -27.57
CA VAL A 54 -5.61 26.81 -26.56
C VAL A 54 -4.93 27.09 -25.22
N LEU A 55 -3.65 27.50 -25.23
CA LEU A 55 -2.92 27.85 -24.02
C LEU A 55 -3.46 29.14 -23.37
N ILE A 56 -3.83 30.14 -24.16
CA ILE A 56 -4.48 31.38 -23.68
C ILE A 56 -5.84 31.04 -23.05
N ALA A 57 -6.67 30.23 -23.71
CA ALA A 57 -7.96 29.81 -23.18
C ALA A 57 -7.82 29.07 -21.84
N LYS A 58 -6.82 28.19 -21.72
CA LYS A 58 -6.50 27.47 -20.47
C LYS A 58 -5.97 28.40 -19.38
N LEU A 59 -5.18 29.41 -19.75
CA LEU A 59 -4.66 30.39 -18.82
C LEU A 59 -5.78 31.30 -18.30
N ASP A 60 -6.73 31.67 -19.15
CA ASP A 60 -7.92 32.43 -18.76
C ASP A 60 -8.89 31.62 -17.91
N SER A 61 -9.04 30.32 -18.14
CA SER A 61 -9.84 29.46 -17.26
C SER A 61 -9.22 29.33 -15.86
N LEU A 62 -7.89 29.20 -15.78
CA LEU A 62 -7.16 29.20 -14.50
C LEU A 62 -7.28 30.54 -13.76
N ARG A 63 -7.20 31.67 -14.47
CA ARG A 63 -7.39 33.01 -13.89
C ARG A 63 -8.80 33.17 -13.31
N ARG A 64 -9.84 32.73 -14.03
CA ARG A 64 -11.23 32.76 -13.56
C ARG A 64 -11.45 31.88 -12.33
N SER A 65 -10.90 30.67 -12.33
CA SER A 65 -10.97 29.75 -11.20
C SER A 65 -10.34 30.36 -9.94
N ARG A 66 -9.13 30.91 -10.08
CA ARG A 66 -8.42 31.55 -8.97
C ARG A 66 -9.16 32.78 -8.44
N ALA A 67 -9.75 33.60 -9.32
CA ALA A 67 -10.54 34.76 -8.91
C ALA A 67 -11.78 34.36 -8.09
N TYR A 68 -12.44 33.26 -8.46
CA TYR A 68 -13.59 32.72 -7.71
C TYR A 68 -13.20 32.25 -6.31
N GLU A 69 -12.09 31.49 -6.20
CA GLU A 69 -11.58 31.05 -4.90
C GLU A 69 -11.25 32.23 -3.99
N ILE A 70 -10.58 33.25 -4.52
CA ILE A 70 -10.26 34.47 -3.77
C ILE A 70 -11.54 35.15 -3.27
N MET A 71 -12.54 35.35 -4.14
CA MET A 71 -13.83 35.95 -3.78
C MET A 71 -14.54 35.16 -2.66
N LYS A 72 -14.50 33.82 -2.72
CA LYS A 72 -15.07 32.95 -1.69
C LYS A 72 -14.37 33.11 -0.34
N TYR A 73 -13.03 33.16 -0.34
CA TYR A 73 -12.27 33.36 0.90
C TYR A 73 -12.50 34.76 1.49
N GLU A 74 -12.52 35.81 0.66
CA GLU A 74 -12.85 37.16 1.09
C GLU A 74 -14.25 37.25 1.70
N GLN A 75 -15.23 36.57 1.11
CA GLN A 75 -16.59 36.53 1.63
C GLN A 75 -16.68 35.79 2.98
N ILE A 76 -15.92 34.71 3.17
CA ILE A 76 -15.84 33.98 4.44
C ILE A 76 -15.15 34.82 5.52
N VAL A 77 -14.10 35.57 5.17
CA VAL A 77 -13.37 36.43 6.11
C VAL A 77 -14.24 37.58 6.59
N ASN A 78 -15.07 38.14 5.71
CA ASN A 78 -15.92 39.28 6.03
C ASN A 78 -17.27 38.91 6.68
N MET A 79 -17.60 37.62 6.79
CA MET A 79 -18.89 37.18 7.34
C MET A 79 -18.82 36.79 8.83
N PRO A 80 -19.91 36.96 9.60
CA PRO A 80 -19.99 36.49 10.98
C PRO A 80 -19.82 34.96 11.05
N SER A 81 -19.07 34.47 12.04
CA SER A 81 -18.74 33.05 12.21
C SER A 81 -19.96 32.13 12.28
N GLY A 82 -21.08 32.60 12.86
CA GLY A 82 -22.35 31.86 12.91
C GLY A 82 -23.01 31.61 11.55
N ASN A 83 -22.68 32.41 10.53
CA ASN A 83 -23.28 32.33 9.19
C ASN A 83 -22.42 31.55 8.19
N VAL A 84 -21.17 31.23 8.55
CA VAL A 84 -20.21 30.51 7.68
C VAL A 84 -20.74 29.13 7.30
N GLY A 85 -21.33 28.41 8.26
CA GLY A 85 -21.89 27.07 8.03
C GLY A 85 -22.99 27.08 6.96
N SER A 86 -23.97 27.99 7.08
CA SER A 86 -25.05 28.13 6.11
C SER A 86 -24.54 28.54 4.73
N TYR A 87 -23.53 29.42 4.66
CA TYR A 87 -22.94 29.84 3.38
C TYR A 87 -22.21 28.70 2.68
N LEU A 88 -21.42 27.91 3.42
CA LEU A 88 -20.74 26.74 2.86
C LEU A 88 -21.73 25.67 2.37
N GLU A 89 -22.87 25.49 3.06
CA GLU A 89 -23.93 24.60 2.60
C GLU A 89 -24.59 25.10 1.32
N THR A 90 -24.91 26.39 1.21
CA THR A 90 -25.47 26.96 -0.02
C THR A 90 -24.49 26.88 -1.19
N GLU A 91 -23.20 27.15 -0.93
CA GLU A 91 -22.13 27.02 -1.92
C GLU A 91 -21.95 25.56 -2.37
N SER A 92 -22.07 24.59 -1.47
CA SER A 92 -22.01 23.16 -1.82
C SER A 92 -23.17 22.71 -2.71
N LYS A 93 -24.34 23.37 -2.62
CA LYS A 93 -25.55 23.05 -3.39
C LYS A 93 -25.67 23.83 -4.71
N ARG A 94 -24.79 24.80 -4.95
CA ARG A 94 -24.79 25.63 -6.15
C ARG A 94 -24.58 24.76 -7.42
N PRO A 95 -25.32 24.98 -8.51
CA PRO A 95 -25.22 24.15 -9.70
C PRO A 95 -23.80 24.15 -10.29
N GLU A 96 -23.35 23.01 -10.84
CA GLU A 96 -22.00 22.91 -11.43
C GLU A 96 -21.79 23.86 -12.61
N GLU A 97 -22.85 24.33 -13.26
CA GLU A 97 -22.81 25.38 -14.28
C GLU A 97 -22.29 26.72 -13.73
N GLU A 98 -22.59 27.03 -12.46
CA GLU A 98 -22.13 28.23 -11.77
C GLU A 98 -20.80 28.00 -11.02
N LYS A 99 -20.43 26.74 -10.74
CA LYS A 99 -19.14 26.37 -10.12
C LYS A 99 -18.02 26.10 -11.12
N SER A 100 -18.35 25.86 -12.39
CA SER A 100 -17.41 25.33 -13.35
C SER A 100 -16.74 26.42 -14.18
N TYR A 101 -15.41 26.42 -14.08
CA TYR A 101 -14.45 27.12 -14.91
C TYR A 101 -14.25 26.45 -16.29
N LEU A 102 -14.96 25.34 -16.57
CA LEU A 102 -14.83 24.57 -17.81
C LEU A 102 -15.93 24.95 -18.80
N SER A 103 -15.51 25.29 -20.01
CA SER A 103 -16.38 25.45 -21.17
C SER A 103 -17.21 24.19 -21.40
N LYS A 104 -18.39 24.32 -22.01
CA LYS A 104 -19.28 23.20 -22.35
C LYS A 104 -18.55 22.10 -23.12
N VAL A 105 -17.61 22.48 -23.98
CA VAL A 105 -16.74 21.56 -24.75
C VAL A 105 -15.76 20.81 -23.83
N GLU A 106 -15.18 21.50 -22.85
CA GLU A 106 -14.23 20.90 -21.91
C GLU A 106 -14.90 19.91 -20.96
N ARG A 107 -16.17 20.13 -20.60
CA ARG A 107 -16.97 19.14 -19.84
C ARG A 107 -17.21 17.87 -20.64
N ILE A 108 -17.62 18.00 -21.90
CA ILE A 108 -17.84 16.85 -22.79
C ILE A 108 -16.54 16.04 -22.93
N LEU A 109 -15.41 16.72 -23.13
CA LEU A 109 -14.09 16.06 -23.21
C LEU A 109 -13.68 15.39 -21.89
N PHE A 110 -14.06 15.96 -20.75
CA PHE A 110 -13.79 15.36 -19.44
C PHE A 110 -14.62 14.09 -19.22
N GLU A 111 -15.93 14.15 -19.47
CA GLU A 111 -16.83 13.00 -19.38
C GLU A 111 -16.42 11.87 -20.35
N GLU A 112 -15.99 12.23 -21.56
CA GLU A 112 -15.52 11.26 -22.54
C GLU A 112 -14.22 10.57 -22.09
N LYS A 113 -13.28 11.32 -21.52
CA LYS A 113 -12.07 10.75 -20.91
C LYS A 113 -12.39 9.84 -19.74
N GLU A 114 -13.33 10.22 -18.88
CA GLU A 114 -13.75 9.41 -17.74
C GLU A 114 -14.37 8.09 -18.19
N LYS A 115 -15.25 8.12 -19.21
CA LYS A 115 -15.83 6.90 -19.82
C LYS A 115 -14.77 5.96 -20.38
N ILE A 116 -13.75 6.50 -21.07
CA ILE A 116 -12.63 5.71 -21.60
C ILE A 116 -11.83 5.06 -20.46
N GLN A 117 -11.55 5.82 -19.39
CA GLN A 117 -10.84 5.31 -18.21
C GLN A 117 -11.64 4.20 -17.51
N ASP A 118 -12.95 4.38 -17.34
CA ASP A 118 -13.83 3.40 -16.74
C ASP A 118 -13.95 2.12 -17.56
N GLU A 119 -14.01 2.23 -18.89
CA GLU A 119 -14.03 1.08 -19.77
C GLU A 119 -12.69 0.31 -19.71
N ALA A 120 -11.58 1.03 -19.71
CA ALA A 120 -10.26 0.44 -19.53
C ALA A 120 -10.13 -0.26 -18.17
N ALA A 121 -10.59 0.39 -17.09
CA ALA A 121 -10.60 -0.19 -15.75
C ALA A 121 -11.44 -1.48 -15.70
N ARG A 122 -12.63 -1.50 -16.31
CA ARG A 122 -13.47 -2.71 -16.41
C ARG A 122 -12.77 -3.84 -17.16
N LYS A 123 -12.09 -3.54 -18.28
CA LYS A 123 -11.31 -4.53 -19.05
C LYS A 123 -10.16 -5.10 -18.21
N ILE A 124 -9.40 -4.24 -17.53
CA ILE A 124 -8.29 -4.66 -16.65
C ILE A 124 -8.82 -5.52 -15.50
N GLN A 125 -9.89 -5.10 -14.82
CA GLN A 125 -10.50 -5.86 -13.74
C GLN A 125 -10.97 -7.25 -14.20
N LYS A 126 -11.59 -7.35 -15.38
CA LYS A 126 -11.99 -8.63 -15.96
C LYS A 126 -10.78 -9.56 -16.17
N LEU A 127 -9.72 -9.05 -16.79
CA LEU A 127 -8.49 -9.81 -17.01
C LEU A 127 -7.82 -10.25 -15.70
N MET A 128 -7.79 -9.38 -14.69
CA MET A 128 -7.25 -9.74 -13.38
C MET A 128 -8.06 -10.85 -12.71
N ARG A 129 -9.40 -10.79 -12.78
CA ARG A 129 -10.28 -11.85 -12.25
C ARG A 129 -10.07 -13.18 -12.97
N GLU A 130 -9.97 -13.16 -14.30
CA GLU A 130 -9.70 -14.37 -15.11
C GLU A 130 -8.33 -14.98 -14.77
N ASN A 131 -7.29 -14.15 -14.62
CA ASN A 131 -5.96 -14.62 -14.22
C ASN A 131 -5.94 -15.19 -12.80
N ALA A 132 -6.64 -14.57 -11.86
CA ALA A 132 -6.79 -15.09 -10.51
C ALA A 132 -7.48 -16.47 -10.52
N LYS A 133 -8.55 -16.61 -11.30
CA LYS A 133 -9.25 -17.89 -11.48
C LYS A 133 -8.33 -18.97 -12.05
N ARG A 134 -7.60 -18.67 -13.13
CA ARG A 134 -6.63 -19.62 -13.73
C ARG A 134 -5.54 -20.04 -12.76
N LYS A 135 -4.99 -19.10 -11.97
CA LYS A 135 -4.01 -19.43 -10.92
C LYS A 135 -4.60 -20.34 -9.85
N GLN A 136 -5.85 -20.10 -9.45
CA GLN A 136 -6.53 -20.96 -8.48
C GLN A 136 -6.78 -22.36 -9.04
N GLU A 137 -7.28 -22.46 -10.28
CA GLU A 137 -7.47 -23.75 -10.96
C GLU A 137 -6.16 -24.52 -11.11
N ALA A 138 -5.06 -23.84 -11.43
CA ALA A 138 -3.74 -24.46 -11.53
C ALA A 138 -3.25 -24.99 -10.17
N ARG A 139 -3.41 -24.21 -9.08
CA ARG A 139 -3.07 -24.64 -7.71
C ARG A 139 -3.91 -25.83 -7.27
N VAL A 140 -5.21 -25.78 -7.54
CA VAL A 140 -6.12 -26.90 -7.24
C VAL A 140 -5.67 -28.12 -8.03
N LYS A 141 -5.44 -28.00 -9.33
CA LYS A 141 -4.95 -29.12 -10.15
C LYS A 141 -3.64 -29.70 -9.60
N GLN A 142 -2.69 -28.85 -9.24
CA GLN A 142 -1.41 -29.25 -8.63
C GLN A 142 -1.63 -30.05 -7.34
N HIS A 143 -2.45 -29.54 -6.42
CA HIS A 143 -2.79 -30.25 -5.18
C HIS A 143 -3.54 -31.56 -5.42
N TRP A 144 -4.42 -31.60 -6.43
CA TRP A 144 -5.08 -32.85 -6.80
C TRP A 144 -4.05 -33.85 -7.32
N THR A 145 -3.09 -33.44 -8.15
CA THR A 145 -2.03 -34.33 -8.66
C THR A 145 -0.91 -34.65 -7.68
N GLU A 146 -0.87 -34.00 -6.51
CA GLU A 146 0.17 -34.19 -5.48
C GLU A 146 0.19 -35.62 -4.92
N PHE A 147 -0.95 -36.29 -4.90
CA PHE A 147 -1.08 -37.68 -4.47
C PHE A 147 -1.48 -38.58 -5.65
N GLU A 148 -0.82 -39.72 -5.77
CA GLU A 148 -1.21 -40.78 -6.68
C GLU A 148 -2.65 -41.23 -6.40
N GLY A 149 -3.37 -41.60 -7.46
CA GLY A 149 -4.79 -41.98 -7.39
C GLY A 149 -5.12 -42.97 -6.26
N PRO A 150 -4.37 -44.08 -6.09
CA PRO A 150 -4.60 -45.04 -5.03
C PRO A 150 -4.45 -44.44 -3.62
N LYS A 151 -3.44 -43.60 -3.40
CA LYS A 151 -3.20 -42.95 -2.11
C LYS A 151 -4.31 -41.95 -1.76
N ARG A 152 -4.87 -41.29 -2.77
CA ARG A 152 -6.01 -40.38 -2.59
C ARG A 152 -7.26 -41.10 -2.12
N VAL A 153 -7.56 -42.27 -2.70
CA VAL A 153 -8.70 -43.10 -2.29
C VAL A 153 -8.51 -43.62 -0.86
N GLU A 154 -7.30 -44.03 -0.48
CA GLU A 154 -6.98 -44.43 0.91
C GLU A 154 -7.21 -43.28 1.90
N LEU A 155 -6.73 -42.07 1.58
CA LEU A 155 -6.92 -40.89 2.44
C LEU A 155 -8.39 -40.47 2.53
N LEU A 156 -9.13 -40.51 1.43
CA LEU A 156 -10.57 -40.26 1.42
C LEU A 156 -11.32 -41.31 2.23
N GLY A 157 -10.89 -42.58 2.18
CA GLY A 157 -11.38 -43.65 3.05
C GLY A 157 -11.16 -43.33 4.53
N LYS A 158 -9.94 -42.90 4.92
CA LYS A 158 -9.65 -42.47 6.29
C LYS A 158 -10.47 -41.26 6.73
N VAL A 159 -10.76 -40.32 5.82
CA VAL A 159 -11.62 -39.15 6.11
C VAL A 159 -13.08 -39.59 6.23
N ALA A 160 -13.57 -40.46 5.35
CA ALA A 160 -14.92 -41.01 5.41
C ALA A 160 -15.14 -41.86 6.67
N GLU A 161 -14.14 -42.64 7.08
CA GLU A 161 -14.14 -43.37 8.36
C GLU A 161 -14.17 -42.39 9.54
N ARG A 162 -13.39 -41.30 9.50
CA ARG A 162 -13.41 -40.23 10.52
C ARG A 162 -14.74 -39.50 10.60
N LEU A 163 -15.43 -39.32 9.47
CA LEU A 163 -16.71 -38.61 9.40
C LEU A 163 -17.92 -39.55 9.66
N GLY A 164 -17.79 -40.83 9.32
CA GLY A 164 -18.88 -41.80 9.33
C GLY A 164 -18.95 -42.71 10.58
N GLY A 165 -17.89 -42.79 11.40
CA GLY A 165 -17.83 -43.74 12.51
C GLY A 165 -17.41 -43.12 13.83
N LYS A 166 -18.34 -43.10 14.80
CA LYS A 166 -18.16 -42.92 16.27
C LYS A 166 -16.77 -42.46 16.73
N TYR A 167 -16.65 -41.16 17.00
CA TYR A 167 -15.50 -40.50 17.63
C TYR A 167 -15.11 -41.23 18.94
N ILE A 168 -14.07 -42.05 18.91
CA ILE A 168 -13.29 -42.38 20.11
C ILE A 168 -12.00 -41.59 19.95
N LEU A 169 -11.87 -40.49 20.70
CA LEU A 169 -10.66 -39.68 20.78
C LEU A 169 -9.47 -40.60 21.05
N ARG A 170 -8.57 -40.74 20.08
CA ARG A 170 -7.33 -41.48 20.31
C ARG A 170 -6.46 -40.64 21.24
N ARG A 171 -5.61 -41.30 22.02
CA ARG A 171 -4.66 -40.64 22.93
C ARG A 171 -3.83 -39.55 22.21
N THR A 172 -3.47 -39.78 20.95
CA THR A 172 -2.77 -38.84 20.08
C THR A 172 -3.57 -37.57 19.77
N ASP A 173 -4.90 -37.67 19.63
CA ASP A 173 -5.76 -36.52 19.37
C ASP A 173 -5.86 -35.65 20.64
N VAL A 174 -5.93 -36.29 21.81
CA VAL A 174 -5.91 -35.60 23.11
C VAL A 174 -4.57 -34.90 23.33
N GLU A 175 -3.45 -35.54 23.00
CA GLU A 175 -2.12 -34.94 23.06
C GLU A 175 -1.98 -33.75 22.10
N THR A 176 -2.53 -33.86 20.88
CA THR A 176 -2.54 -32.75 19.91
C THR A 176 -3.39 -31.57 20.42
N VAL A 177 -4.55 -31.85 21.02
CA VAL A 177 -5.41 -30.82 21.62
C VAL A 177 -4.71 -30.16 22.82
N ARG A 178 -4.08 -30.93 23.70
CA ARG A 178 -3.29 -30.41 24.83
C ARG A 178 -2.15 -29.52 24.35
N PHE A 179 -1.42 -29.94 23.32
CA PHE A 179 -0.34 -29.14 22.74
C PHE A 179 -0.84 -27.82 22.15
N LYS A 180 -1.98 -27.84 21.44
CA LYS A 180 -2.61 -26.62 20.91
C LYS A 180 -3.09 -25.67 22.01
N ILE A 181 -3.63 -26.20 23.11
CA ILE A 181 -4.05 -25.39 24.27
C ILE A 181 -2.82 -24.75 24.92
N ALA A 182 -1.78 -25.53 25.24
CA ALA A 182 -0.55 -25.02 25.84
C ALA A 182 0.12 -23.95 24.96
N SER A 183 0.13 -24.15 23.64
CA SER A 183 0.65 -23.16 22.69
C SER A 183 -0.17 -21.86 22.68
N LYS A 184 -1.50 -21.97 22.85
CA LYS A 184 -2.39 -20.81 22.91
C LYS A 184 -2.20 -20.03 24.20
N ASP A 185 -2.04 -20.70 25.33
CA ASP A 185 -1.81 -20.08 26.64
C ASP A 185 -0.47 -19.32 26.66
N LEU A 186 0.60 -19.92 26.12
CA LEU A 186 1.90 -19.27 26.01
C LEU A 186 1.87 -18.01 25.14
N ASN A 187 1.09 -18.03 24.06
CA ASN A 187 0.86 -16.86 23.22
C ASN A 187 0.00 -15.80 23.91
N LEU A 188 -0.95 -16.23 24.76
CA LEU A 188 -1.80 -15.32 25.53
C LEU A 188 -0.96 -14.56 26.56
N ASP A 189 -0.06 -15.24 27.26
CA ASP A 189 0.88 -14.63 28.21
C ASP A 189 1.82 -13.64 27.51
N GLY A 190 2.34 -14.00 26.33
CA GLY A 190 3.11 -13.08 25.49
C GLY A 190 2.31 -11.81 25.13
N ASN A 191 1.04 -11.96 24.76
CA ASN A 191 0.18 -10.83 24.44
C ASN A 191 -0.16 -9.96 25.67
N VAL A 192 -0.37 -10.57 26.83
CA VAL A 192 -0.63 -9.85 28.10
C VAL A 192 0.59 -9.04 28.53
N THR A 193 1.80 -9.61 28.40
CA THR A 193 3.03 -8.87 28.72
C THR A 193 3.29 -7.71 27.76
N GLU A 194 3.07 -7.91 26.46
CA GLU A 194 3.15 -6.84 25.45
C GLU A 194 2.10 -5.74 25.68
N PHE A 195 0.86 -6.11 26.04
CA PHE A 195 -0.17 -5.15 26.41
C PHE A 195 0.23 -4.32 27.64
N ALA A 196 0.73 -4.96 28.69
CA ALA A 196 1.23 -4.28 29.89
C ALA A 196 2.40 -3.34 29.58
N ARG A 197 3.27 -3.69 28.63
CA ARG A 197 4.36 -2.83 28.15
C ARG A 197 3.81 -1.59 27.42
N ARG A 198 2.84 -1.78 26.53
CA ARG A 198 2.18 -0.68 25.79
C ARG A 198 1.48 0.29 26.73
N GLU A 199 0.74 -0.21 27.73
CA GLU A 199 0.08 0.62 28.74
C GLU A 199 1.07 1.51 29.52
N ARG A 200 2.22 0.95 29.95
CA ARG A 200 3.27 1.75 30.62
C ARG A 200 3.83 2.84 29.71
N LEU A 201 4.04 2.53 28.43
CA LEU A 201 4.55 3.48 27.45
C LEU A 201 3.55 4.60 27.18
N ILE A 202 2.26 4.26 27.00
CA ILE A 202 1.17 5.24 26.84
C ILE A 202 1.09 6.16 28.07
N LYS A 203 1.18 5.59 29.28
CA LYS A 203 1.18 6.38 30.53
C LYS A 203 2.37 7.34 30.60
N SER A 204 3.56 6.88 30.21
CA SER A 204 4.77 7.72 30.12
C SER A 204 4.59 8.85 29.11
N LEU A 205 4.14 8.54 27.89
CA LEU A 205 3.90 9.53 26.84
C LEU A 205 2.85 10.57 27.26
N ARG A 206 1.75 10.15 27.90
CA ARG A 206 0.75 11.09 28.44
C ARG A 206 1.36 12.04 29.48
N THR A 207 2.21 11.51 30.35
CA THR A 207 2.93 12.32 31.36
C THR A 207 3.87 13.32 30.70
N ASN A 208 4.60 12.89 29.66
CA ASN A 208 5.51 13.74 28.90
C ASN A 208 4.75 14.84 28.14
N ILE A 209 3.66 14.49 27.45
CA ILE A 209 2.81 15.46 26.74
C ILE A 209 2.23 16.48 27.71
N ASN A 210 1.72 16.05 28.86
CA ASN A 210 1.21 16.96 29.89
C ASN A 210 2.30 17.89 30.44
N SER A 211 3.54 17.39 30.54
CA SER A 211 4.68 18.20 30.95
C SER A 211 5.04 19.24 29.89
N VAL A 212 5.09 18.86 28.61
CA VAL A 212 5.36 19.77 27.48
C VAL A 212 4.29 20.84 27.35
N LYS A 213 3.00 20.49 27.52
CA LYS A 213 1.90 21.47 27.51
C LYS A 213 2.01 22.55 28.59
N ARG A 214 2.72 22.29 29.69
CA ARG A 214 2.92 23.22 30.82
C ARG A 214 4.19 24.05 30.68
N VAL A 215 4.95 23.89 29.60
CA VAL A 215 6.16 24.68 29.36
C VAL A 215 5.76 25.94 28.61
N GLU A 216 5.82 27.07 29.32
CA GLU A 216 5.60 28.41 28.76
C GLU A 216 6.92 29.06 28.32
N ASP A 217 8.08 28.57 28.78
CA ASP A 217 9.39 29.18 28.51
C ASP A 217 10.53 28.14 28.36
N ILE A 218 11.52 28.38 27.49
CA ILE A 218 12.57 27.43 27.09
C ILE A 218 13.44 26.99 28.30
N LYS A 219 13.64 27.87 29.27
CA LYS A 219 14.37 27.56 30.52
C LYS A 219 13.64 26.51 31.37
N SER A 220 12.31 26.46 31.33
CA SER A 220 11.51 25.47 32.05
C SER A 220 11.58 24.07 31.39
N LEU A 221 11.78 24.03 30.06
CA LEU A 221 12.01 22.81 29.28
C LEU A 221 13.32 22.11 29.66
N LEU A 222 14.41 22.87 29.78
CA LEU A 222 15.73 22.35 30.17
C LEU A 222 15.71 21.77 31.59
N LYS A 223 15.05 22.44 32.53
CA LYS A 223 14.92 21.97 33.93
C LYS A 223 14.06 20.70 34.04
N ASN A 224 13.08 20.53 33.15
CA ASN A 224 12.23 19.34 33.07
C ASN A 224 12.89 18.18 32.31
N GLY A 225 13.77 18.45 31.34
CA GLY A 225 14.55 17.45 30.60
C GLY A 225 15.42 16.57 31.51
N ASP A 226 16.04 17.16 32.54
CA ASP A 226 16.85 16.44 33.53
C ASP A 226 16.03 15.48 34.42
N ASN A 227 14.73 15.75 34.58
CA ASN A 227 13.83 14.87 35.33
C ASN A 227 13.26 13.75 34.44
N LEU A 228 13.11 13.99 33.14
CA LEU A 228 12.71 12.98 32.14
C LEU A 228 13.77 11.89 31.97
N ALA A 229 15.06 12.23 32.04
CA ALA A 229 16.17 11.28 32.00
C ALA A 229 16.22 10.31 33.20
N LYS A 230 15.49 10.62 34.28
CA LYS A 230 15.39 9.78 35.51
C LYS A 230 14.16 8.87 35.50
N THR A 231 13.31 8.93 34.49
CA THR A 231 12.15 8.02 34.39
C THR A 231 12.61 6.60 34.03
N PRO A 232 11.93 5.54 34.53
CA PRO A 232 12.42 4.16 34.45
C PRO A 232 12.56 3.61 33.03
N VAL A 233 12.04 4.33 32.03
CA VAL A 233 11.87 3.85 30.65
C VAL A 233 12.83 4.55 29.68
N GLY A 234 13.64 5.53 30.15
CA GLY A 234 14.44 6.37 29.24
C GLY A 234 15.91 6.60 29.61
N GLY A 235 16.41 6.11 30.75
CA GLY A 235 17.81 6.30 31.14
C GLY A 235 18.51 4.97 31.40
N PHE A 236 19.77 4.84 30.98
CA PHE A 236 20.64 3.67 31.25
C PHE A 236 20.61 3.20 32.72
N LYS A 237 20.38 4.12 33.67
CA LYS A 237 20.24 3.81 35.12
C LYS A 237 18.89 3.20 35.50
N GLY A 238 17.81 3.54 34.81
CA GLY A 238 16.46 2.99 35.04
C GLY A 238 16.31 1.56 34.56
N VAL A 239 16.92 1.24 33.41
CA VAL A 239 16.98 -0.12 32.86
C VAL A 239 17.77 -1.05 33.79
N ALA A 240 18.93 -0.61 34.30
CA ALA A 240 19.73 -1.38 35.25
C ALA A 240 18.98 -1.66 36.56
N LYS A 241 18.27 -0.68 37.11
CA LYS A 241 17.47 -0.86 38.34
C LYS A 241 16.25 -1.75 38.11
N GLY A 242 15.62 -1.64 36.93
CA GLY A 242 14.54 -2.53 36.51
C GLY A 242 14.98 -3.99 36.34
N GLN A 243 16.16 -4.21 35.74
CA GLN A 243 16.77 -5.53 35.60
C GLN A 243 17.12 -6.13 36.97
N GLN A 244 17.69 -5.35 37.90
CA GLN A 244 17.96 -5.81 39.26
C GLN A 244 16.69 -6.19 40.03
N LEU A 245 15.60 -5.42 39.89
CA LEU A 245 14.33 -5.74 40.52
C LEU A 245 13.65 -6.97 39.90
N PHE A 246 13.79 -7.15 38.59
CA PHE A 246 13.30 -8.33 37.90
C PHE A 246 14.06 -9.58 38.34
N GLN A 247 15.40 -9.51 38.41
CA GLN A 247 16.25 -10.61 38.86
C GLN A 247 15.89 -11.05 40.28
N LYS A 248 15.77 -10.10 41.22
CA LYS A 248 15.33 -10.38 42.59
C LYS A 248 13.95 -11.01 42.68
N LYS A 249 13.06 -10.71 41.72
CA LYS A 249 11.71 -11.27 41.69
C LYS A 249 11.70 -12.69 41.14
N ILE A 250 12.54 -13.00 40.15
CA ILE A 250 12.76 -14.38 39.69
C ILE A 250 13.36 -15.22 40.81
N GLU A 251 14.42 -14.75 41.46
CA GLU A 251 15.05 -15.47 42.58
C GLU A 251 14.03 -15.77 43.70
N LYS A 252 13.14 -14.83 43.99
CA LYS A 252 12.08 -15.04 44.98
C LYS A 252 11.05 -16.10 44.54
N LEU A 253 10.65 -16.08 43.27
CA LEU A 253 9.70 -17.06 42.74
C LEU A 253 10.31 -18.46 42.66
N GLU A 254 11.60 -18.57 42.33
CA GLU A 254 12.34 -19.83 42.36
C GLU A 254 12.42 -20.39 43.78
N LEU A 255 12.69 -19.54 44.78
CA LEU A 255 12.67 -19.94 46.19
C LEU A 255 11.26 -20.36 46.66
N GLU A 256 10.21 -19.65 46.25
CA GLU A 256 8.82 -20.02 46.58
C GLU A 256 8.41 -21.33 45.92
N ASN A 257 8.82 -21.58 44.67
CA ASN A 257 8.57 -22.85 43.98
C ASN A 257 9.32 -24.01 44.63
N LEU A 258 10.60 -23.82 45.00
CA LEU A 258 11.36 -24.82 45.75
C LEU A 258 10.71 -25.12 47.10
N GLN A 259 10.26 -24.10 47.83
CA GLN A 259 9.55 -24.30 49.11
C GLN A 259 8.23 -25.07 48.95
N ASN A 260 7.53 -24.89 47.84
CA ASN A 260 6.32 -25.64 47.54
C ASN A 260 6.64 -27.10 47.15
N GLU A 261 7.70 -27.35 46.36
CA GLU A 261 8.15 -28.70 46.04
C GLU A 261 8.61 -29.49 47.28
N PHE A 262 9.26 -28.83 48.25
CA PHE A 262 9.64 -29.46 49.52
C PHE A 262 8.48 -29.64 50.51
N LYS A 263 7.36 -28.92 50.32
CA LYS A 263 6.14 -29.11 51.11
C LYS A 263 5.41 -30.40 50.74
N ASP A 264 5.50 -30.81 49.49
CA ASP A 264 4.86 -32.02 48.98
C ASP A 264 5.68 -33.30 49.28
N LEU A 265 6.87 -33.16 49.90
CA LEU A 265 7.77 -34.25 50.31
C LEU A 265 7.77 -34.54 51.82
N ARG A 266 6.87 -33.92 52.61
CA ARG A 266 6.62 -34.24 54.03
C ARG A 266 5.23 -34.83 54.21
#